data_AF-A0A968NMR9-F1
#
_entry.id   AF-A0A968NMR9-F1
#
_cell.length_a   1.000
_cell.length_b   1.000
_cell.length_c   1.000
_cell.angle_alpha   90.00
_cell.angle_beta   90.00
_cell.angle_gamma   90.00
#
_symmetry.space_group_name_H-M   'P 1'
#
loop_
_entity.id
_entity.type
_entity.pdbx_description
1 polymer ?
#
loop_
_entity_poly.entity_id
_entity_poly.type
_entity_poly.pdbx_seq_one_letter_code
_entity_poly.pdbx_strand_id
1 'polypeptide(L)'
;MATKFVKHIPLTQKFETEKKINKITSPLLIAASKNDTTIPYQMSKQLASINQRAKLFISDKGSHHNSEWLLKEAVRFLNSLTSDNKVSPDGSDAL
;
A
#
# COMPACT_ATOMS: atom_id res chain seq x y z
N MET A 1 -32.31 -26.42 17.18
CA MET A 1 -31.62 -26.15 15.89
C MET A 1 -31.77 -24.67 15.58
N ALA A 2 -30.70 -23.88 15.71
CA ALA A 2 -30.74 -22.46 15.36
C ALA A 2 -30.25 -22.29 13.92
N THR A 3 -31.18 -22.04 12.99
CA THR A 3 -30.87 -21.61 11.63
C THR A 3 -30.24 -20.22 11.73
N LYS A 4 -28.92 -20.14 11.56
CA LYS A 4 -28.21 -18.87 11.44
C LYS A 4 -28.76 -18.13 10.23
N PHE A 5 -29.47 -17.03 10.47
CA PHE A 5 -29.83 -16.06 9.44
C PHE A 5 -28.54 -15.48 8.84
N VAL A 6 -28.17 -15.96 7.65
CA VAL A 6 -27.13 -15.29 6.85
C VAL A 6 -27.78 -14.04 6.28
N LYS A 7 -27.57 -12.91 6.95
CA LYS A 7 -27.98 -11.59 6.45
C LYS A 7 -27.21 -11.33 5.15
N HIS A 8 -27.91 -11.38 4.02
CA HIS A 8 -27.33 -10.98 2.73
C HIS A 8 -26.93 -9.50 2.83
N ILE A 9 -25.63 -9.23 2.77
CA ILE A 9 -25.10 -7.88 2.64
C ILE A 9 -24.85 -7.68 1.14
N PRO A 10 -25.68 -6.90 0.43
CA PRO A 10 -25.41 -6.60 -0.97
C PRO A 10 -24.14 -5.74 -1.04
N LEU A 11 -23.04 -6.33 -1.53
CA LEU A 11 -21.83 -5.59 -1.87
C LEU A 11 -22.09 -4.81 -3.15
N THR A 12 -22.57 -3.57 -3.01
CA THR A 12 -22.85 -2.68 -4.15
C THR A 12 -21.58 -2.04 -4.72
N GLN A 13 -20.47 -2.08 -3.98
CA GLN A 13 -19.20 -1.54 -4.40
C GLN A 13 -18.50 -2.47 -5.40
N LYS A 14 -18.33 -1.97 -6.62
CA LYS A 14 -17.38 -2.55 -7.57
C LYS A 14 -15.99 -1.99 -7.29
N PHE A 15 -15.14 -2.82 -6.69
CA PHE A 15 -13.72 -2.53 -6.49
C PHE A 15 -12.97 -2.67 -7.82
N GLU A 16 -13.19 -1.71 -8.73
CA GLU A 16 -12.52 -1.64 -10.04
C GLU A 16 -11.05 -1.19 -9.91
N THR A 17 -10.30 -1.82 -9.00
CA THR A 17 -8.94 -1.43 -8.60
C THR A 17 -8.01 -1.39 -9.80
N GLU A 18 -8.06 -2.38 -10.69
CA GLU A 18 -7.24 -2.45 -11.91
C GLU A 18 -7.46 -1.24 -12.83
N LYS A 19 -8.70 -0.73 -12.94
CA LYS A 19 -9.04 0.44 -13.77
C LYS A 19 -8.69 1.77 -13.11
N LYS A 20 -8.53 1.79 -11.78
CA LYS A 20 -8.41 3.01 -10.98
C LYS A 20 -6.98 3.26 -10.49
N ILE A 21 -6.19 2.21 -10.30
CA ILE A 21 -4.86 2.33 -9.67
C ILE A 21 -3.88 3.18 -10.50
N ASN A 22 -3.97 3.14 -11.84
CA ASN A 22 -3.11 3.98 -12.69
C ASN A 22 -3.42 5.48 -12.59
N LYS A 23 -4.63 5.85 -12.12
CA LYS A 23 -5.08 7.22 -11.93
C LYS A 23 -4.53 7.85 -10.66
N ILE A 24 -3.96 7.05 -9.74
CA ILE A 24 -3.31 7.56 -8.53
C ILE A 24 -2.01 8.27 -8.94
N THR A 25 -1.96 9.58 -8.72
CA THR A 25 -0.81 10.44 -9.05
C THR A 25 0.09 10.74 -7.86
N SER A 26 -0.42 10.59 -6.63
CA SER A 26 0.38 10.69 -5.41
C SER A 26 1.41 9.57 -5.34
N PRO A 27 2.56 9.77 -4.66
CA PRO A 27 3.47 8.68 -4.35
C PRO A 27 2.73 7.52 -3.68
N LEU A 28 2.96 6.30 -4.17
CA LEU A 28 2.26 5.10 -3.72
C LEU A 28 3.26 4.00 -3.37
N LEU A 29 3.13 3.46 -2.16
CA LEU A 29 3.80 2.23 -1.73
C LEU A 29 2.77 1.10 -1.72
N ILE A 30 3.03 0.06 -2.51
CA ILE A 30 2.30 -1.21 -2.49
C ILE A 30 3.15 -2.21 -1.72
N ALA A 31 2.59 -2.79 -0.67
CA ALA A 31 3.28 -3.75 0.16
C ALA A 31 2.54 -5.08 0.25
N ALA A 32 3.28 -6.18 0.32
CA ALA A 32 2.73 -7.51 0.63
C ALA A 32 3.76 -8.39 1.33
N SER A 33 3.26 -9.41 2.04
CA SER A 33 4.07 -10.49 2.60
C SER A 33 3.89 -11.75 1.75
N LYS A 34 4.99 -12.48 1.50
CA LYS A 34 4.92 -13.81 0.86
C LYS A 34 4.18 -14.85 1.72
N ASN A 35 4.12 -14.63 3.03
CA ASN A 35 3.47 -15.53 3.99
C ASN A 35 2.03 -15.10 4.32
N ASP A 36 1.50 -14.06 3.66
CA ASP A 36 0.08 -13.71 3.79
C ASP A 36 -0.76 -14.79 3.10
N THR A 37 -1.55 -15.54 3.89
CA THR A 37 -2.45 -16.59 3.42
C THR A 37 -3.84 -16.07 3.03
N THR A 38 -4.14 -14.82 3.33
CA THR A 38 -5.43 -14.16 3.04
C THR A 38 -5.39 -13.43 1.71
N ILE A 39 -4.31 -12.69 1.46
CA ILE A 39 -4.12 -11.94 0.20
C ILE A 39 -2.80 -12.35 -0.46
N PRO A 40 -2.84 -13.04 -1.61
CA PRO A 40 -1.63 -13.43 -2.33
C PRO A 40 -0.81 -12.22 -2.78
N TYR A 41 0.49 -12.23 -2.48
CA TYR A 41 1.40 -11.12 -2.85
C TYR A 41 1.51 -10.88 -4.36
N GLN A 42 1.12 -11.86 -5.19
CA GLN A 42 1.05 -11.74 -6.64
C GLN A 42 0.05 -10.65 -7.06
N MET A 43 -1.03 -10.44 -6.29
CA MET A 43 -1.96 -9.34 -6.56
C MET A 43 -1.26 -7.99 -6.45
N SER A 44 -0.44 -7.79 -5.42
CA SER A 44 0.38 -6.58 -5.25
C SER A 44 1.38 -6.39 -6.40
N LYS A 45 1.96 -7.49 -6.92
CA LYS A 45 2.81 -7.42 -8.13
C LYS A 45 2.03 -6.95 -9.36
N GLN A 46 0.83 -7.49 -9.58
CA GLN A 46 -0.03 -7.08 -10.69
C GLN A 46 -0.40 -5.60 -10.59
N LEU A 47 -0.81 -5.14 -9.40
CA LEU A 47 -1.13 -3.74 -9.15
C LEU A 47 0.05 -2.81 -9.43
N ALA A 48 1.27 -3.17 -9.00
CA ALA A 48 2.47 -2.41 -9.30
C ALA A 48 2.83 -2.41 -10.80
N SER A 49 2.52 -3.49 -11.53
CA SER A 49 2.72 -3.53 -12.99
C SER A 49 1.78 -2.58 -13.75
N ILE A 50 0.57 -2.34 -13.22
CA ILE A 50 -0.42 -1.42 -13.79
C ILE A 50 -0.06 0.04 -13.46
N ASN A 51 0.41 0.31 -12.24
CA ASN A 51 0.92 1.63 -11.86
C ASN A 51 2.45 1.59 -11.68
N GLN A 52 3.17 1.82 -12.77
CA GLN A 52 4.64 1.80 -12.79
C GLN A 52 5.31 2.88 -11.92
N ARG A 53 4.54 3.87 -11.43
CA ARG A 53 5.02 4.88 -10.48
C ARG A 53 4.98 4.39 -9.03
N ALA A 54 4.24 3.31 -8.77
CA ALA A 54 4.13 2.75 -7.43
C ALA A 54 5.43 2.01 -7.06
N LYS A 55 5.92 2.26 -5.84
CA LYS A 55 6.98 1.44 -5.27
C LYS A 55 6.38 0.14 -4.77
N LEU A 56 6.99 -0.98 -5.14
CA LEU A 56 6.60 -2.30 -4.65
C LEU A 56 7.57 -2.79 -3.57
N PHE A 57 7.03 -3.22 -2.44
CA PHE A 57 7.77 -3.92 -1.40
C PHE A 57 7.15 -5.30 -1.13
N ILE A 58 7.94 -6.35 -1.30
CA ILE A 58 7.54 -7.72 -0.97
C ILE A 58 8.42 -8.21 0.16
N SER A 59 7.82 -8.49 1.31
CA SER A 59 8.52 -9.04 2.47
C SER A 59 8.48 -10.57 2.45
N ASP A 60 9.59 -11.20 2.84
CA ASP A 60 9.63 -12.65 3.13
C ASP A 60 9.01 -13.00 4.49
N LYS A 61 8.69 -11.98 5.30
CA LYS A 61 8.13 -12.10 6.65
C LYS A 61 6.94 -11.18 6.84
N GLY A 62 5.90 -11.64 7.53
CA GLY A 62 4.70 -10.85 7.80
C GLY A 62 3.44 -11.68 7.65
N SER A 63 2.32 -11.19 8.17
CA SER A 63 1.02 -11.83 8.07
C SER A 63 -0.07 -10.79 7.80
N HIS A 64 -1.26 -11.26 7.42
CA HIS A 64 -2.41 -10.39 7.16
C HIS A 64 -2.81 -9.55 8.38
N HIS A 65 -2.61 -10.09 9.58
CA HIS A 65 -3.13 -9.53 10.84
C HIS A 65 -2.07 -8.82 11.70
N ASN A 66 -0.84 -8.70 11.22
CA ASN A 66 0.23 -7.93 11.88
C ASN A 66 0.87 -7.02 10.84
N SER A 67 1.00 -5.72 11.12
CA SER A 67 1.57 -4.73 10.19
C SER A 67 3.01 -4.33 10.51
N GLU A 68 3.60 -4.83 11.61
CA GLU A 68 4.93 -4.42 12.09
C GLU A 68 6.03 -4.69 11.07
N TRP A 69 5.89 -5.76 10.29
CA TRP A 69 6.82 -6.12 9.21
C TRP A 69 6.94 -5.04 8.13
N LEU A 70 5.93 -4.19 7.97
CA LEU A 70 5.89 -3.12 6.97
C LEU A 70 6.43 -1.79 7.52
N LEU A 71 6.37 -1.56 8.83
CA LEU A 71 6.60 -0.23 9.42
C LEU A 71 7.95 0.37 9.02
N LYS A 72 9.02 -0.43 9.03
CA LYS A 72 10.36 0.03 8.64
C LYS A 72 10.41 0.51 7.19
N GLU A 73 9.78 -0.20 6.27
CA GLU A 73 9.76 0.20 4.86
C GLU A 73 8.79 1.37 4.62
N ALA A 74 7.68 1.44 5.34
CA ALA A 74 6.78 2.59 5.28
C ALA A 74 7.49 3.88 5.71
N VAL A 75 8.23 3.86 6.82
CA VAL A 75 9.05 5.00 7.27
C VAL A 75 10.12 5.35 6.24
N ARG A 76 10.83 4.35 5.70
CA ARG A 76 11.82 4.58 4.63
C ARG A 76 11.19 5.24 3.41
N PHE A 77 10.02 4.78 2.99
CA PHE A 77 9.29 5.35 1.87
C PHE A 77 8.92 6.81 2.15
N LEU A 78 8.34 7.12 3.31
CA LEU A 78 8.00 8.49 3.70
C LEU A 78 9.24 9.41 3.71
N ASN A 79 10.35 8.95 4.29
CA ASN A 79 11.60 9.73 4.31
C ASN A 79 12.17 9.98 2.91
N SER A 80 11.96 9.04 1.97
CA SER A 80 12.36 9.26 0.58
C SER A 80 11.53 10.33 -0.12
N LEU A 81 10.32 10.62 0.34
CA LEU A 81 9.48 11.70 -0.19
C LEU A 81 9.83 13.07 0.39
N THR A 82 10.40 13.12 1.60
CA THR A 82 10.78 14.37 2.27
C THR A 82 12.22 14.79 1.99
N SER A 83 13.10 13.86 1.61
CA SER A 83 14.50 14.15 1.31
C SER A 83 14.71 14.96 0.01
N ASP A 84 13.67 15.07 -0.82
CA ASP A 84 13.61 16.00 -1.97
C ASP A 84 13.24 17.44 -1.55
N ASN A 85 12.91 17.68 -0.27
CA ASN A 85 12.69 19.00 0.34
C ASN A 85 13.81 19.34 1.34
N LYS A 86 15.08 19.24 0.94
CA LYS A 86 16.15 19.86 1.72
C LYS A 86 16.04 21.39 1.57
N VAL A 87 15.29 22.00 2.49
CA VAL A 87 15.61 23.37 2.95
C VAL A 87 17.03 23.30 3.53
N SER A 88 17.89 24.17 3.02
CA SER A 88 19.27 24.31 3.49
C SER A 88 19.31 24.50 5.02
N PRO A 89 20.30 23.92 5.72
CA PRO A 89 20.37 23.96 7.18
C PRO A 89 20.70 25.35 7.76
N ASP A 90 20.79 26.39 6.94
CA ASP A 90 21.18 27.75 7.35
C ASP A 90 20.01 28.72 7.54
N GLY A 91 18.76 28.33 7.27
CA GLY A 91 17.59 29.11 7.69
C GLY A 91 17.58 30.57 7.19
N SER A 92 18.31 30.89 6.13
CA SER A 92 18.20 32.17 5.45
C SER A 92 17.21 32.04 4.31
N ASP A 93 15.93 32.06 4.65
CA ASP A 93 14.92 32.51 3.69
C ASP A 93 15.23 34.00 3.40
N ALA A 94 15.78 34.26 2.22
CA ALA A 94 15.84 35.61 1.69
C ALA A 94 14.41 36.05 1.35
N LEU A 95 14.05 37.23 1.88
CA LEU A 95 12.81 37.99 1.71
C LEU A 95 12.19 37.91 0.31
#